data_AF-A0A419ZSS9-F1
#
_entry.id   AF-A0A419ZSS9-F1
#
_cell.length_a   1.000
_cell.length_b   1.000
_cell.length_c   1.000
_cell.angle_alpha   90.00
_cell.angle_beta   90.00
_cell.angle_gamma   90.00
#
_symmetry.space_group_name_H-M   'P 1'
#
loop_
_entity.id
_entity.type
_entity.pdbx_description
1 polymer ?
#
loop_
_entity_poly.entity_id
_entity_poly.type
_entity_poly.pdbx_seq_one_letter_code
_entity_poly.pdbx_strand_id
1 'polypeptide(L)'
;MPCTPFRSPGGVSGIVCTRGRERTPRCSVPGCKEPSGFQCDYQVRASKTCDRHLCAVHAHQVGADTHFCPTHLPESSSDKRQSDFFENE
;
A
#
# COMPACT_ATOMS: atom_id res chain seq x y z
N MET A 1 12.87 -10.04 0.40
CA MET A 1 13.99 -9.46 1.15
C MET A 1 14.96 -10.59 1.50
N PRO A 2 16.02 -10.83 0.69
CA PRO A 2 16.99 -11.88 0.99
C PRO A 2 17.89 -11.48 2.16
N CYS A 3 18.03 -12.38 3.13
CA CYS A 3 18.93 -12.22 4.27
C CYS A 3 20.06 -13.26 4.17
N THR A 4 21.31 -12.80 4.17
CA THR A 4 22.49 -13.65 4.04
C THR A 4 23.30 -13.61 5.33
N PRO A 5 23.53 -14.75 6.00
CA PRO A 5 24.40 -14.79 7.18
C PRO A 5 25.85 -14.60 6.77
N PHE A 6 26.63 -13.89 7.59
CA PHE A 6 28.08 -13.76 7.43
C PHE A 6 28.81 -14.03 8.75
N ARG A 7 30.03 -14.56 8.62
CA ARG A 7 30.96 -14.78 9.73
C ARG A 7 32.29 -14.15 9.37
N SER A 8 32.82 -13.31 10.25
CA SER A 8 34.14 -12.72 10.09
C SER A 8 35.21 -13.55 10.81
N PRO A 9 36.47 -13.53 10.35
CA PRO A 9 37.58 -14.26 10.99
C PRO A 9 37.87 -13.83 12.44
N GLY A 10 37.36 -12.68 12.89
CA GLY A 10 37.51 -12.15 14.26
C GLY A 10 36.40 -12.56 15.23
N GLY A 11 35.54 -13.52 14.87
CA GLY A 11 34.50 -14.06 15.76
C GLY A 11 33.16 -13.30 15.73
N VAL A 12 33.06 -12.20 14.99
CA VAL A 12 31.78 -11.51 14.78
C VAL A 12 30.97 -12.26 13.74
N SER A 13 29.73 -12.61 14.08
CA SER A 13 28.75 -13.15 13.15
C SER A 13 27.51 -12.26 13.11
N GLY A 14 26.87 -12.20 11.95
CA GLY A 14 25.70 -11.35 11.73
C GLY A 14 24.90 -11.79 10.52
N ILE A 15 23.76 -11.13 10.29
CA ILE A 15 22.90 -11.36 9.13
C ILE A 15 22.76 -10.04 8.39
N VAL A 16 23.03 -10.04 7.08
CA VAL A 16 22.78 -8.90 6.21
C VAL A 16 21.51 -9.15 5.43
N CYS A 17 20.45 -8.45 5.80
CA CYS A 17 19.24 -8.38 4.99
C CYS A 17 19.40 -7.29 3.95
N THR A 18 19.47 -7.67 2.68
CA THR A 18 19.44 -6.69 1.59
C THR A 18 18.00 -6.44 1.17
N ARG A 19 17.58 -5.18 1.17
CA ARG A 19 16.47 -4.76 0.31
C ARG A 19 17.02 -4.80 -1.11
N GLY A 20 16.77 -5.88 -1.85
CA GLY A 20 16.99 -5.87 -3.30
C GLY A 20 16.28 -4.66 -3.90
N ARG A 21 16.84 -4.02 -4.94
CA ARG A 21 16.24 -2.83 -5.60
C ARG A 21 14.75 -3.06 -5.78
N GLU A 22 13.98 -2.46 -4.89
CA GLU A 22 12.54 -2.63 -4.84
C GLU A 22 12.05 -1.93 -6.09
N ARG A 23 11.65 -2.72 -7.10
CA ARG A 23 11.06 -2.16 -8.31
C ARG A 23 9.85 -1.38 -7.81
N THR A 24 9.92 -0.05 -7.89
CA THR A 24 8.80 0.81 -7.54
C THR A 24 7.57 0.23 -8.23
N PRO A 25 6.54 -0.14 -7.46
CA PRO A 25 5.36 -0.73 -8.04
C PRO A 25 4.84 0.20 -9.13
N ARG A 26 4.26 -0.39 -10.18
CA ARG A 26 3.68 0.39 -11.28
C ARG A 26 2.20 0.56 -11.01
N CYS A 27 1.64 1.61 -11.61
CA CYS A 27 0.19 1.79 -11.60
C CYS A 27 -0.49 0.52 -12.12
N SER A 28 -1.46 0.02 -11.36
CA SER A 28 -2.22 -1.19 -11.68
C SER A 28 -3.33 -0.96 -12.72
N VAL A 29 -3.51 0.28 -13.19
CA VAL A 29 -4.51 0.63 -14.20
C VAL A 29 -4.04 0.13 -15.58
N PRO A 30 -4.89 -0.60 -16.33
CA PRO A 30 -4.53 -1.11 -17.64
C PRO A 30 -4.16 0.04 -18.59
N GLY A 31 -3.00 -0.07 -19.24
CA GLY A 31 -2.48 0.97 -20.13
C GLY A 31 -1.59 2.03 -19.45
N CYS A 32 -1.48 2.03 -18.11
CA CYS A 32 -0.57 2.93 -17.40
C CYS A 32 0.73 2.22 -17.02
N LYS A 33 1.87 2.89 -17.22
CA LYS A 33 3.21 2.40 -16.81
C LYS A 33 3.93 3.36 -15.86
N GLU A 34 3.23 4.37 -15.35
CA GLU A 34 3.80 5.32 -14.40
C GLU A 34 4.15 4.65 -13.06
N PRO A 35 5.19 5.14 -12.36
CA PRO A 35 5.50 4.68 -11.02
C PRO A 35 4.33 4.97 -10.09
N SER A 36 4.01 4.02 -9.20
CA SER A 36 2.98 4.21 -8.20
C SER A 36 3.51 5.07 -7.06
N GLY A 37 2.77 6.12 -6.72
CA GLY A 37 3.01 6.95 -5.53
C GLY A 37 1.94 6.77 -4.45
N PHE A 38 0.82 6.13 -4.79
CA PHE A 38 -0.36 6.03 -3.92
C PHE A 38 -0.91 4.60 -3.93
N GLN A 39 -1.71 4.27 -2.92
CA GLN A 39 -2.45 3.01 -2.84
C GLN A 39 -3.95 3.29 -2.72
N CYS A 40 -4.76 2.32 -3.16
CA CYS A 40 -6.21 2.40 -3.02
C CYS A 40 -6.64 1.94 -1.62
N ASP A 41 -7.17 2.86 -0.82
CA ASP A 41 -7.58 2.62 0.56
C ASP A 41 -9.02 2.11 0.70
N TYR A 42 -9.67 1.76 -0.41
CA TYR A 42 -11.06 1.30 -0.39
C TYR A 42 -11.18 -0.03 0.35
N GLN A 43 -12.06 -0.08 1.35
CA GLN A 43 -12.33 -1.29 2.12
C GLN A 43 -13.22 -2.23 1.30
N VAL A 44 -12.65 -3.34 0.81
CA VAL A 44 -13.38 -4.37 0.05
C VAL A 44 -14.11 -5.32 1.01
N ARG A 45 -13.53 -5.57 2.19
CA ARG A 45 -14.08 -6.38 3.29
C ARG A 45 -13.56 -5.84 4.63
N ALA A 46 -14.19 -6.25 5.73
CA ALA A 46 -13.85 -5.81 7.09
C ALA A 46 -12.34 -5.93 7.46
N SER A 47 -11.59 -6.82 6.82
CA SER A 47 -10.15 -7.02 7.07
C SER A 47 -9.26 -6.81 5.83
N LYS A 48 -9.80 -6.28 4.73
CA LYS A 48 -9.05 -6.17 3.47
C LYS A 48 -9.34 -4.87 2.71
N THR A 49 -8.29 -4.09 2.53
CA THR A 49 -8.21 -2.95 1.62
C THR A 49 -7.86 -3.41 0.22
N CYS A 50 -8.20 -2.59 -0.77
CA CYS A 50 -7.89 -2.88 -2.17
C CYS A 50 -6.37 -2.93 -2.42
N ASP A 51 -5.60 -2.06 -1.76
CA ASP A 51 -4.14 -1.92 -1.81
C ASP A 51 -3.55 -1.80 -3.23
N ARG A 52 -4.38 -1.48 -4.22
CA ARG A 52 -3.95 -1.31 -5.62
C ARG A 52 -2.99 -0.13 -5.71
N HIS A 53 -1.84 -0.34 -6.32
CA HIS A 53 -0.85 0.69 -6.57
C HIS A 53 -1.31 1.63 -7.69
N LEU A 54 -1.32 2.94 -7.43
CA LEU A 54 -1.80 3.99 -8.32
C LEU A 54 -0.73 5.08 -8.51
N CYS A 55 -0.69 5.66 -9.70
CA CYS A 55 0.06 6.90 -9.94
C CYS A 55 -0.80 8.11 -9.56
N ALA A 56 -0.20 9.30 -9.45
CA ALA A 56 -0.90 10.53 -9.09
C ALA A 56 -2.12 10.86 -9.96
N VAL A 57 -2.12 10.43 -11.24
CA VAL A 57 -3.22 10.67 -12.18
C VAL A 57 -4.42 9.75 -11.92
N HIS A 58 -4.15 8.51 -11.50
CA HIS A 58 -5.19 7.50 -11.26
C HIS A 58 -5.57 7.37 -9.78
N ALA A 59 -4.88 8.10 -8.90
CA ALA A 59 -5.19 8.20 -7.49
C ALA A 59 -6.18 9.35 -7.29
N HIS A 60 -7.42 9.03 -6.97
CA HIS A 60 -8.43 10.04 -6.67
C HIS A 60 -8.44 10.29 -5.16
N GLN A 61 -8.01 11.47 -4.75
CA GLN A 61 -8.05 11.88 -3.36
C GLN A 61 -9.51 12.14 -2.95
N VAL A 62 -10.01 11.34 -2.01
CA VAL A 62 -11.38 11.47 -1.46
C VAL A 62 -11.38 12.02 -0.03
N GLY A 63 -10.24 11.94 0.65
CA GLY A 63 -10.03 12.44 2.01
C GLY A 63 -8.61 12.96 2.20
N ALA A 64 -8.30 13.46 3.39
CA ALA A 64 -6.99 14.06 3.69
C ALA A 64 -5.81 13.11 3.38
N ASP A 65 -5.98 11.80 3.58
CA ASP A 65 -4.99 10.77 3.25
C ASP A 65 -5.68 9.49 2.78
N THR A 66 -6.65 9.64 1.89
CA THR A 66 -7.44 8.51 1.38
C THR A 66 -7.56 8.64 -0.12
N HIS A 67 -7.03 7.65 -0.82
CA HIS A 67 -6.99 7.63 -2.28
C HIS A 67 -7.75 6.42 -2.79
N PHE A 68 -8.65 6.63 -3.75
CA PHE A 68 -9.37 5.55 -4.40
C PHE A 68 -8.96 5.38 -5.86
N CYS A 69 -9.01 4.12 -6.32
CA CYS A 69 -8.79 3.77 -7.71
C CYS A 69 -10.05 4.14 -8.53
N PRO A 70 -9.91 4.34 -9.86
CA PRO A 70 -11.05 4.68 -10.72
C PRO A 70 -12.17 3.62 -10.69
N THR A 71 -11.86 2.37 -10.31
CA THR A 71 -12.85 1.32 -10.12
C THR A 71 -13.72 1.53 -8.88
N HIS A 72 -13.17 2.02 -7.77
CA HIS A 72 -13.88 2.20 -6.50
C HIS A 72 -14.33 3.65 -6.25
N LEU A 73 -13.90 4.59 -7.08
CA LEU A 73 -14.41 5.97 -7.08
C LEU A 73 -15.96 6.03 -7.14
N PRO A 74 -16.67 5.34 -8.04
CA PRO A 74 -18.13 5.40 -8.07
C PRO A 74 -18.79 4.81 -6.80
N GLU A 75 -18.20 3.76 -6.22
CA GLU A 75 -18.73 3.08 -5.03
C GLU A 75 -18.60 3.93 -3.76
N SER A 76 -17.52 4.72 -3.67
CA SER A 76 -17.27 5.61 -2.52
C SER A 76 -18.28 6.72 -2.30
N SER A 77 -19.11 7.03 -3.30
CA SER A 77 -20.17 8.03 -3.17
C SER A 77 -21.33 7.60 -2.28
N SER A 78 -21.39 6.31 -1.91
CA SER A 78 -22.53 5.71 -1.20
C SER A 78 -22.28 5.39 0.29
N ASP A 79 -21.03 5.34 0.74
CA ASP A 79 -20.73 4.89 2.11
C ASP A 79 -20.47 6.06 3.08
N LYS A 80 -21.58 6.71 3.45
CA LYS A 80 -21.66 7.46 4.70
C LYS A 80 -21.95 6.48 5.82
N ARG A 81 -21.00 6.27 6.74
CA ARG A 81 -21.15 6.22 8.22
C ARG A 81 -19.85 5.66 8.80
N GLN A 82 -18.95 6.54 9.25
CA GLN A 82 -18.94 7.10 10.60
C GLN A 82 -18.60 6.02 11.64
N SER A 83 -17.34 6.09 12.08
CA SER A 83 -16.90 5.88 13.46
C SER A 83 -18.01 5.67 14.48
N ASP A 84 -17.92 4.61 15.27
CA ASP A 84 -18.13 4.63 16.72
C ASP A 84 -18.02 3.19 17.24
N PHE A 85 -17.03 2.94 18.09
CA PHE A 85 -17.10 2.16 19.33
C PHE A 85 -15.69 1.76 19.79
N PHE A 86 -14.97 2.74 20.34
CA PHE A 86 -14.14 2.45 21.52
C PHE A 86 -15.13 2.27 22.66
N GLU A 87 -15.44 1.02 23.00
CA GLU A 87 -16.07 0.70 24.27
C GLU A 87 -15.00 0.74 25.37
N ASN A 88 -15.29 1.49 26.45
CA ASN A 88 -14.63 1.52 27.76
C ASN A 88 -14.19 0.10 28.20
N GLU A 89 -13.13 -0.09 29.00
CA GLU A 89 -12.96 0.42 30.37
C GLU A 89 -11.52 0.12 30.87
#